data_AF-A0A522CT34-F1
#
_entry.id   AF-A0A522CT34-F1
#
_cell.length_a   1.000
_cell.length_b   1.000
_cell.length_c   1.000
_cell.angle_alpha   90.00
_cell.angle_beta   90.00
_cell.angle_gamma   90.00
#
_symmetry.space_group_name_H-M   'P 1'
#
loop_
_entity.id
_entity.type
_entity.pdbx_description
1 polymer ?
#
loop_
_entity_poly.entity_id
_entity_poly.type
_entity_poly.pdbx_seq_one_letter_code
_entity_poly.pdbx_strand_id
1 'polypeptide(L)'
;MHFATIMRIALVTLLFAPLVVWPGCGKPKFAGPQQVLANWSRSIQDLNYAEYSRCEAYPRGADVFAEMYRDFYFTDMMVTSIEEPSESDVKTDYEGNAYIHCSLSFEAGVIKRGAAHPSQLARGDAVFIKFAEGKRAKQGWLMSNRTFITVDR
;
A
#
# COMPACT_ATOMS: atom_id res chain seq x y z
N MET A 1 -49.49 55.69 -2.31
CA MET A 1 -48.38 55.21 -3.16
C MET A 1 -47.34 54.47 -2.30
N HIS A 2 -47.65 53.29 -1.76
CA HIS A 2 -46.68 52.43 -1.04
C HIS A 2 -47.00 50.94 -1.29
N PHE A 3 -47.15 50.59 -2.58
CA PHE A 3 -47.43 49.23 -3.02
C PHE A 3 -46.63 48.95 -4.30
N ALA A 4 -45.30 49.03 -4.26
CA ALA A 4 -44.48 48.77 -5.44
C ALA A 4 -43.03 48.31 -5.17
N THR A 5 -42.66 47.90 -3.96
CA THR A 5 -41.23 47.62 -3.67
C THR A 5 -40.97 46.35 -2.85
N ILE A 6 -41.99 45.54 -2.55
CA ILE A 6 -41.79 44.28 -1.78
C ILE A 6 -41.90 43.03 -2.68
N MET A 7 -42.24 43.19 -3.97
CA MET A 7 -42.52 42.07 -4.88
C MET A 7 -41.50 41.97 -6.02
N ARG A 8 -40.20 42.03 -5.73
CA ARG A 8 -39.12 41.70 -6.70
C ARG A 8 -37.95 40.91 -6.13
N ILE A 9 -37.92 40.63 -4.82
CA ILE A 9 -36.80 39.93 -4.17
C ILE A 9 -37.17 38.47 -3.82
N ALA A 10 -38.37 38.01 -4.19
CA ALA A 10 -38.85 36.65 -3.89
C ALA A 10 -38.64 35.62 -5.01
N LEU A 11 -37.86 35.94 -6.07
CA LEU A 11 -37.75 35.07 -7.26
C LEU A 11 -36.31 34.71 -7.70
N VAL A 12 -35.28 34.99 -6.88
CA VAL A 12 -33.88 34.66 -7.26
C VAL A 12 -33.19 33.74 -6.23
N THR A 13 -33.92 33.24 -5.25
CA THR A 13 -33.38 32.40 -4.16
C THR A 13 -33.68 30.91 -4.33
N LEU A 14 -33.91 30.43 -5.57
CA LEU A 14 -34.28 29.03 -5.84
C LEU A 14 -33.40 28.33 -6.89
N LEU A 15 -32.18 28.83 -7.15
CA LEU A 15 -31.31 28.32 -8.23
C LEU A 15 -29.89 27.93 -7.81
N PHE A 16 -29.61 27.82 -6.52
CA PHE A 16 -28.35 27.27 -6.01
C PHE A 16 -28.63 26.17 -4.99
N ALA A 17 -29.27 25.09 -5.43
CA ALA A 17 -29.12 23.82 -4.76
C ALA A 17 -27.72 23.29 -5.12
N PRO A 18 -26.75 23.23 -4.19
CA PRO A 18 -25.53 22.50 -4.47
C PRO A 18 -25.93 21.03 -4.64
N LEU A 19 -25.76 20.52 -5.86
CA LEU A 19 -25.68 19.09 -6.11
C LEU A 19 -24.53 18.57 -5.25
N VAL A 20 -24.85 18.08 -4.06
CA VAL A 20 -23.95 17.28 -3.24
C VAL A 20 -23.76 15.99 -4.02
N VAL A 21 -22.78 16.02 -4.93
CA VAL A 21 -22.27 14.83 -5.59
C VAL A 21 -21.62 14.02 -4.48
N TRP A 22 -22.38 13.11 -3.88
CA TRP A 22 -21.85 12.10 -2.99
C TRP A 22 -20.87 11.30 -3.86
N PRO A 23 -19.54 11.35 -3.64
CA PRO A 23 -18.69 10.36 -4.27
C PRO A 23 -19.19 9.03 -3.74
N GLY A 24 -19.78 8.24 -4.64
CA GLY A 24 -20.19 6.88 -4.35
C GLY A 24 -19.02 6.21 -3.66
N CYS A 25 -19.29 5.66 -2.48
CA CYS A 25 -18.32 4.90 -1.71
C CYS A 25 -18.02 3.62 -2.51
N GLY A 26 -17.18 3.76 -3.54
CA GLY A 26 -16.60 2.65 -4.26
C GLY A 26 -15.83 1.84 -3.23
N LYS A 27 -16.03 0.52 -3.25
CA LYS A 27 -15.24 -0.39 -2.42
C LYS A 27 -13.77 0.00 -2.57
N PRO A 28 -13.01 0.15 -1.47
CA PRO A 28 -11.61 0.52 -1.57
C PRO A 28 -10.97 -0.45 -2.56
N LYS A 29 -10.41 0.08 -3.66
CA LYS A 29 -9.53 -0.71 -4.52
C LYS A 29 -8.37 -1.10 -3.62
N PHE A 30 -8.41 -2.33 -3.10
CA PHE A 30 -7.33 -2.84 -2.27
C PHE A 30 -6.02 -2.56 -2.98
N ALA A 31 -5.03 -2.06 -2.24
CA ALA A 31 -3.68 -1.86 -2.74
C ALA A 31 -3.23 -3.15 -3.43
N GLY A 32 -2.91 -3.08 -4.72
CA GLY A 32 -2.27 -4.19 -5.41
C GLY A 32 -0.86 -4.45 -4.84
N PRO A 33 -0.23 -5.59 -5.17
CA PRO A 33 1.11 -5.95 -4.67
C PRO A 33 2.14 -4.81 -4.80
N GLN A 34 2.14 -4.09 -5.92
CA GLN A 34 3.03 -2.94 -6.15
C GLN A 34 2.83 -1.80 -5.14
N GLN A 35 1.58 -1.49 -4.77
CA GLN A 35 1.29 -0.46 -3.79
C GLN A 35 1.68 -0.91 -2.38
N VAL A 36 1.49 -2.19 -2.06
CA VAL A 36 1.94 -2.77 -0.78
C VAL A 36 3.47 -2.68 -0.68
N LEU A 37 4.21 -3.01 -1.75
CA LEU A 37 5.67 -2.87 -1.80
C LEU A 37 6.12 -1.42 -1.56
N ALA A 38 5.46 -0.46 -2.22
CA ALA A 38 5.80 0.96 -2.06
C ALA A 38 5.54 1.45 -0.62
N ASN A 39 4.41 1.06 -0.02
CA ASN A 39 4.09 1.40 1.37
C ASN A 39 5.07 0.74 2.34
N TRP A 40 5.41 -0.52 2.10
CA TRP A 40 6.40 -1.27 2.87
C TRP A 40 7.78 -0.58 2.82
N SER A 41 8.26 -0.20 1.63
CA SER A 41 9.53 0.52 1.45
C SER A 41 9.54 1.85 2.22
N ARG A 42 8.45 2.62 2.13
CA ARG A 42 8.30 3.88 2.85
C ARG A 42 8.26 3.68 4.37
N SER A 43 7.55 2.66 4.85
CA SER A 43 7.47 2.36 6.28
C SER A 43 8.85 2.06 6.88
N ILE A 44 9.73 1.42 6.11
CA ILE A 44 11.13 1.20 6.48
C ILE A 44 11.88 2.52 6.50
N GLN A 45 11.77 3.34 5.46
CA GLN A 45 12.40 4.66 5.41
C GLN A 45 12.06 5.50 6.64
N ASP A 46 10.80 5.50 7.06
CA ASP A 46 10.29 6.29 8.18
C ASP A 46 10.42 5.61 9.55
N LEU A 47 10.95 4.38 9.61
CA LEU A 47 10.97 3.53 10.81
C LEU A 47 9.58 3.37 11.46
N ASN A 48 8.53 3.31 10.63
CA ASN A 48 7.15 3.24 11.06
C ASN A 48 6.66 1.78 11.13
N TYR A 49 6.79 1.18 12.31
CA TYR A 49 6.37 -0.20 12.54
C TYR A 49 4.87 -0.44 12.28
N ALA A 50 4.01 0.54 12.61
CA ALA A 50 2.57 0.37 12.46
C ALA A 50 2.18 0.19 10.98
N GLU A 51 2.75 0.99 10.08
CA GLU A 51 2.52 0.84 8.64
C GLU A 51 3.25 -0.37 8.05
N TYR A 52 4.47 -0.67 8.54
CA TYR A 52 5.20 -1.88 8.17
C TYR A 52 4.38 -3.14 8.43
N SER A 53 3.84 -3.28 9.64
CA SER A 53 3.10 -4.48 10.06
C SER A 53 1.81 -4.70 9.27
N ARG A 54 1.22 -3.64 8.71
CA ARG A 54 0.04 -3.73 7.83
C ARG A 54 0.37 -4.22 6.42
N CYS A 55 1.64 -4.15 6.02
CA CYS A 55 2.09 -4.63 4.73
C CYS A 55 2.49 -6.11 4.75
N GLU A 56 2.69 -6.71 5.93
CA GLU A 56 3.22 -8.06 6.10
C GLU A 56 2.11 -9.05 6.42
N ALA A 57 2.17 -10.24 5.83
CA ALA A 57 1.29 -11.35 6.18
C ALA A 57 1.62 -11.89 7.58
N TYR A 58 2.91 -11.86 7.95
CA TYR A 58 3.42 -12.36 9.22
C TYR A 58 4.49 -11.40 9.75
N PRO A 59 4.08 -10.23 10.28
CA PRO A 59 5.03 -9.20 10.70
C PRO A 59 5.94 -9.71 11.83
N ARG A 60 7.23 -9.38 11.72
CA ARG A 60 8.17 -9.53 12.84
C ARG A 60 7.83 -8.52 13.94
N GLY A 61 8.26 -8.79 15.17
CA GLY A 61 8.09 -7.86 16.30
C GLY A 61 8.73 -6.48 16.04
N ALA A 62 8.25 -5.46 16.73
CA ALA A 62 8.69 -4.08 16.54
C ALA A 62 10.19 -3.87 16.84
N ASP A 63 10.71 -4.61 17.82
CA ASP A 63 12.13 -4.68 18.18
C ASP A 63 12.98 -5.27 17.04
N VAL A 64 12.52 -6.39 16.47
CA VAL A 64 13.20 -7.05 15.33
C VAL A 64 13.15 -6.15 14.09
N PHE A 65 12.02 -5.49 13.82
CA PHE A 65 11.90 -4.52 12.74
C PHE A 65 12.90 -3.37 12.90
N ALA A 66 12.99 -2.79 14.10
CA ALA A 66 13.91 -1.69 14.37
C ALA A 66 15.36 -2.11 14.16
N GLU A 67 15.74 -3.31 14.61
CA GLU A 67 17.10 -3.84 14.41
C GLU A 67 17.39 -4.14 12.93
N MET A 68 16.48 -4.81 12.22
CA MET A 68 16.65 -5.18 10.81
C MET A 68 16.89 -3.97 9.90
N TYR A 69 16.26 -2.83 10.21
CA TYR A 69 16.28 -1.62 9.37
C TYR A 69 16.94 -0.43 10.04
N ARG A 70 17.72 -0.69 11.10
CA ARG A 70 18.43 0.34 11.87
C ARG A 70 19.37 1.16 10.98
N ASP A 71 20.13 0.48 10.14
CA ASP A 71 21.30 1.08 9.50
C ASP A 71 21.05 1.49 8.03
N PHE A 72 19.95 1.06 7.42
CA PHE A 72 19.63 1.37 6.03
C PHE A 72 18.13 1.42 5.73
N TYR A 73 17.80 1.98 4.57
CA TYR A 73 16.47 1.92 3.95
C TYR A 73 16.56 1.88 2.43
N PHE A 74 15.42 1.60 1.78
CA PHE A 74 15.31 1.56 0.33
C PHE A 74 14.75 2.87 -0.24
N THR A 75 15.30 3.32 -1.37
CA THR A 75 14.81 4.45 -2.17
C THR A 75 14.51 3.98 -3.59
N ASP A 76 13.72 4.77 -4.34
CA ASP A 76 13.50 4.56 -5.77
C ASP A 76 13.02 3.13 -6.11
N MET A 77 12.16 2.58 -5.24
CA MET A 77 11.60 1.24 -5.38
C MET A 77 10.80 1.13 -6.69
N MET A 78 11.28 0.28 -7.59
CA MET A 78 10.73 0.09 -8.92
C MET A 78 10.42 -1.38 -9.16
N VAL A 79 9.16 -1.70 -9.47
CA VAL A 79 8.77 -3.04 -9.90
C VAL A 79 9.20 -3.25 -11.35
N THR A 80 9.92 -4.33 -11.62
CA THR A 80 10.41 -4.69 -12.96
C THR A 80 9.56 -5.76 -13.64
N SER A 81 8.94 -6.64 -12.86
CA SER A 81 7.99 -7.64 -13.34
C SER A 81 6.98 -7.98 -12.27
N ILE A 82 5.77 -8.36 -12.69
CA ILE A 82 4.71 -8.84 -11.82
C ILE A 82 4.07 -10.07 -12.46
N GLU A 83 3.91 -11.12 -11.67
CA GLU A 83 3.16 -12.32 -12.02
C GLU A 83 1.66 -12.00 -11.96
N GLU A 84 0.90 -12.46 -12.95
CA GLU A 84 -0.55 -12.38 -12.90
C GLU A 84 -1.10 -13.44 -11.92
N PRO A 85 -1.78 -13.05 -10.83
CA PRO A 85 -2.30 -14.02 -9.88
C PRO A 85 -3.45 -14.82 -10.50
N SER A 86 -3.40 -16.14 -10.34
CA SER A 86 -4.51 -17.02 -10.71
C SER A 86 -5.47 -17.20 -9.52
N GLU A 87 -6.75 -16.86 -9.71
CA GLU A 87 -7.79 -17.09 -8.70
C GLU A 87 -8.08 -18.58 -8.46
N SER A 88 -7.68 -19.46 -9.38
CA SER A 88 -7.83 -20.91 -9.24
C SER A 88 -6.65 -21.59 -8.54
N ASP A 89 -5.50 -20.92 -8.42
CA ASP A 89 -4.33 -21.46 -7.68
C ASP A 89 -4.41 -21.06 -6.19
N VAL A 90 -5.30 -21.75 -5.49
CA VAL A 90 -5.52 -21.55 -4.05
C VAL A 90 -4.59 -22.48 -3.26
N LYS A 91 -3.80 -21.87 -2.37
CA LYS A 91 -2.86 -22.54 -1.46
C LYS A 91 -3.32 -22.37 -0.01
N THR A 92 -2.67 -23.06 0.91
CA THR A 92 -2.99 -23.03 2.34
C THR A 92 -1.74 -22.71 3.15
N ASP A 93 -1.86 -21.82 4.13
CA ASP A 93 -0.74 -21.50 5.03
C ASP A 93 -0.58 -22.54 6.15
N TYR A 94 0.40 -22.34 7.02
CA TYR A 94 0.67 -23.26 8.15
C TYR A 94 -0.43 -23.24 9.23
N GLU A 95 -1.35 -22.26 9.20
CA GLU A 95 -2.51 -22.14 10.10
C GLU A 95 -3.80 -22.67 9.47
N GLY A 96 -3.74 -23.14 8.21
CA GLY A 96 -4.91 -23.63 7.49
C GLY A 96 -5.69 -22.56 6.71
N ASN A 97 -5.22 -21.32 6.62
CA ASN A 97 -5.91 -20.27 5.88
C ASN A 97 -5.67 -20.40 4.37
N ALA A 98 -6.75 -20.41 3.58
CA ALA A 98 -6.67 -20.41 2.13
C ALA A 98 -6.24 -19.03 1.59
N TYR A 99 -5.32 -19.01 0.62
CA TYR A 99 -4.81 -17.80 -0.01
C TYR A 99 -4.47 -18.02 -1.50
N ILE A 100 -4.51 -16.93 -2.27
CA ILE A 100 -3.86 -16.85 -3.59
C ILE A 100 -2.57 -16.06 -3.47
N HIS A 101 -1.64 -16.25 -4.40
CA HIS A 101 -0.33 -15.58 -4.37
C HIS A 101 0.00 -14.87 -5.69
N CYS A 102 0.94 -13.94 -5.61
CA CYS A 102 1.50 -13.17 -6.72
C CYS A 102 2.96 -12.87 -6.39
N SER A 103 3.86 -13.15 -7.32
CA SER A 103 5.26 -12.76 -7.20
C SER A 103 5.53 -11.48 -8.01
N LEU A 104 6.43 -10.64 -7.53
CA LEU A 104 6.99 -9.55 -8.32
C LEU A 104 8.49 -9.46 -8.12
N SER A 105 9.18 -8.88 -9.10
CA SER A 105 10.59 -8.53 -9.02
C SER A 105 10.73 -7.01 -8.96
N PHE A 106 11.76 -6.53 -8.28
CA PHE A 106 11.99 -5.10 -8.09
C PHE A 106 13.48 -4.75 -8.09
N GLU A 107 13.75 -3.47 -8.34
CA GLU A 107 15.03 -2.81 -8.08
C GLU A 107 14.81 -1.61 -7.15
N ALA A 108 15.79 -1.31 -6.31
CA ALA A 108 15.77 -0.16 -5.42
C ALA A 108 17.19 0.34 -5.13
N GLY A 109 17.34 1.62 -4.81
CA GLY A 109 18.56 2.12 -4.18
C GLY A 109 18.59 1.75 -2.69
N VAL A 110 19.78 1.51 -2.14
CA VAL A 110 19.99 1.29 -0.70
C VAL A 110 20.75 2.47 -0.12
N ILE A 111 20.14 3.16 0.84
CA ILE A 111 20.75 4.30 1.54
C ILE A 111 21.08 3.88 2.97
N LYS A 112 22.35 4.05 3.37
CA LYS A 112 22.74 4.01 4.79
C LYS A 112 22.12 5.21 5.51
N ARG A 113 21.50 5.02 6.67
CA ARG A 113 20.92 6.13 7.42
C ARG A 113 22.02 7.13 7.81
N GLY A 114 21.73 8.42 7.61
CA GLY A 114 22.69 9.51 7.80
C GLY A 114 23.62 9.76 6.61
N ALA A 115 23.59 8.94 5.55
CA ALA A 115 24.27 9.24 4.29
C ALA A 115 23.42 10.17 3.41
N ALA A 116 24.09 10.98 2.57
CA ALA A 116 23.43 11.91 1.66
C ALA A 116 22.90 11.24 0.38
N HIS A 117 23.48 10.10 -0.03
CA HIS A 117 23.21 9.46 -1.32
C HIS A 117 23.13 7.93 -1.23
N PRO A 118 22.48 7.27 -2.20
CA PRO A 118 22.45 5.80 -2.30
C PRO A 118 23.87 5.22 -2.33
N SER A 119 24.07 4.20 -1.49
CA SER A 119 25.33 3.49 -1.38
C SER A 119 25.43 2.31 -2.35
N GLN A 120 24.32 1.65 -2.66
CA GLN A 120 24.24 0.43 -3.49
C GLN A 120 22.90 0.36 -4.22
N LEU A 121 22.80 -0.54 -5.21
CA LEU A 121 21.53 -1.00 -5.78
C LEU A 121 21.14 -2.31 -5.10
N ALA A 122 19.85 -2.53 -4.85
CA ALA A 122 19.29 -3.82 -4.49
C ALA A 122 18.39 -4.32 -5.62
N ARG A 123 18.48 -5.61 -5.91
CA ARG A 123 17.52 -6.34 -6.75
C ARG A 123 16.86 -7.40 -5.89
N GLY A 124 15.58 -7.62 -6.07
CA GLY A 124 14.87 -8.58 -5.24
C GLY A 124 13.57 -9.08 -5.83
N ASP A 125 13.06 -10.11 -5.17
CA ASP A 125 11.77 -10.73 -5.45
C ASP A 125 10.93 -10.69 -4.18
N ALA A 126 9.64 -10.43 -4.33
CA ALA A 126 8.69 -10.42 -3.22
C ALA A 126 7.45 -11.23 -3.58
N VAL A 127 7.02 -12.07 -2.64
CA VAL A 127 5.83 -12.90 -2.75
C VAL A 127 4.73 -12.26 -1.93
N PHE A 128 3.62 -11.94 -2.58
CA PHE A 128 2.41 -11.40 -1.97
C PHE A 128 1.33 -12.47 -1.91
N ILE A 129 0.54 -12.43 -0.85
CA ILE A 129 -0.63 -13.30 -0.69
C ILE A 129 -1.87 -12.47 -0.42
N LYS A 130 -3.02 -13.02 -0.79
CA LYS A 130 -4.34 -12.50 -0.45
C LYS A 130 -5.18 -13.65 0.08
N PHE A 131 -5.61 -13.55 1.34
CA PHE A 131 -6.47 -14.55 1.96
C PHE A 131 -7.83 -14.60 1.24
N ALA A 132 -8.26 -15.81 0.90
CA ALA A 132 -9.51 -16.04 0.18
C ALA A 132 -10.73 -15.89 1.11
N GLU A 133 -10.57 -16.24 2.39
CA GLU A 133 -11.68 -16.32 3.34
C GLU A 133 -11.31 -15.90 4.78
N GLY A 134 -12.29 -15.97 5.68
CA GLY A 134 -12.12 -15.66 7.10
C GLY A 134 -11.97 -14.16 7.41
N LYS A 135 -11.54 -13.86 8.64
CA LYS A 135 -11.36 -12.47 9.11
C LYS A 135 -10.27 -11.72 8.34
N ARG A 136 -9.30 -12.47 7.79
CA ARG A 136 -8.13 -11.94 7.09
C ARG A 136 -8.38 -11.58 5.63
N ALA A 137 -9.45 -12.10 5.01
CA ALA A 137 -9.82 -11.75 3.63
C ALA A 137 -10.02 -10.23 3.41
N LYS A 138 -10.39 -9.49 4.46
CA LYS A 138 -10.56 -8.02 4.41
C LYS A 138 -9.24 -7.23 4.42
N GLN A 139 -8.10 -7.89 4.63
CA GLN A 139 -6.79 -7.22 4.69
C GLN A 139 -6.22 -6.90 3.30
N GLY A 140 -6.74 -7.54 2.23
CA GLY A 140 -6.21 -7.35 0.88
C GLY A 140 -4.90 -8.11 0.65
N TRP A 141 -4.05 -7.55 -0.20
CA TRP A 141 -2.72 -8.11 -0.48
C TRP A 141 -1.75 -7.80 0.66
N LEU A 142 -0.95 -8.79 1.03
CA LEU A 142 0.08 -8.70 2.07
C LEU A 142 1.36 -9.36 1.56
N MET A 143 2.52 -8.82 1.91
CA MET A 143 3.82 -9.42 1.61
C MET A 143 4.05 -10.60 2.54
N SER A 144 4.27 -11.79 1.98
CA SER A 144 4.52 -13.02 2.74
C SER A 144 6.00 -13.34 2.86
N ASN A 145 6.78 -13.00 1.83
CA ASN A 145 8.20 -13.22 1.80
C ASN A 145 8.87 -12.23 0.85
N ARG A 146 10.17 -12.03 1.03
CA ARG A 146 11.02 -11.23 0.16
C ARG A 146 12.45 -11.70 0.23
N THR A 147 13.15 -11.57 -0.88
CA THR A 147 14.60 -11.73 -0.97
C THR A 147 15.17 -10.55 -1.73
N PHE A 148 16.37 -10.11 -1.36
CA PHE A 148 17.09 -9.11 -2.12
C PHE A 148 18.59 -9.33 -1.98
N ILE A 149 19.31 -8.96 -3.03
CA ILE A 149 20.76 -8.94 -3.08
C ILE A 149 21.23 -7.53 -3.38
N THR A 150 22.26 -7.07 -2.68
CA THR A 150 22.95 -5.84 -3.03
C THR A 150 23.87 -6.10 -4.21
N VAL A 151 23.83 -5.21 -5.19
CA VAL A 151 24.69 -5.21 -6.35
C VAL A 151 25.67 -4.05 -6.19
N ASP A 152 26.96 -4.37 -6.10
CA ASP A 152 28.02 -3.38 -6.13
C ASP A 152 28.08 -2.76 -7.54
N ARG A 153 28.26 -1.45 -7.60
CA ARG A 153 28.43 -0.70 -8.86
C ARG A 153 29.89 -0.62 -9.23
#